data_AF-A0A0W0VZA8-F1
#
_entry.id   AF-A0A0W0VZA8-F1
#
_cell.length_a   1.000
_cell.length_b   1.000
_cell.length_c   1.000
_cell.angle_alpha   90.00
_cell.angle_beta   90.00
_cell.angle_gamma   90.00
#
_symmetry.space_group_name_H-M   'P 1'
#
loop_
_entity.id
_entity.type
_entity.pdbx_description
1 polymer ?
#
loop_
_entity_poly.entity_id
_entity_poly.type
_entity_poly.pdbx_seq_one_letter_code
_entity_poly.pdbx_strand_id
1 'polypeptide(L)'
;MQCFHQWAKQTGLLLRETAYVQKACSRTIHLKFSKSGQDTIERRYRTHYISPKLTQQKQQRLMEKVEKSTEPVVYIIVIESKCTQCKKDLPKGSFLMMDENNPYCMACTPYKDLVFLPAGDALLTRRAKKYSDKSLIVVKFSRARKRYERQGLLVTEEALRRVQDHSMVASID
;
A
#
# COMPACT_ATOMS: atom_id res chain seq x y z
N MET A 1 28.23 3.05 3.65
CA MET A 1 27.54 3.92 2.66
C MET A 1 28.47 4.71 1.75
N GLN A 2 29.43 5.51 2.25
CA GLN A 2 30.27 6.39 1.42
C GLN A 2 30.94 5.67 0.22
N CYS A 3 31.58 4.52 0.43
CA CYS A 3 32.26 3.77 -0.65
C CYS A 3 31.32 3.40 -1.81
N PHE A 4 30.06 3.04 -1.51
CA PHE A 4 29.05 2.76 -2.54
C PHE A 4 28.67 4.02 -3.33
N HIS A 5 28.54 5.18 -2.68
CA HIS A 5 28.20 6.43 -3.38
C HIS A 5 29.35 6.88 -4.29
N GLN A 6 30.60 6.70 -3.85
CA GLN A 6 31.80 6.97 -4.64
C GLN A 6 31.90 6.04 -5.85
N TRP A 7 31.73 4.72 -5.64
CA TRP A 7 31.69 3.72 -6.71
C TRP A 7 30.57 4.00 -7.72
N ALA A 8 29.36 4.35 -7.24
CA ALA A 8 28.23 4.66 -8.11
C ALA A 8 28.48 5.90 -8.99
N LYS A 9 29.15 6.93 -8.44
CA LYS A 9 29.60 8.11 -9.19
C LYS A 9 30.67 7.75 -10.22
N GLN A 10 31.67 6.95 -9.84
CA GLN A 10 32.73 6.47 -10.75
C GLN A 10 32.19 5.59 -11.89
N THR A 11 31.16 4.79 -11.61
CA THR A 11 30.51 3.90 -12.58
C THR A 11 29.46 4.61 -13.45
N GLY A 12 29.22 5.91 -13.22
CA GLY A 12 28.27 6.71 -14.00
C GLY A 12 26.80 6.31 -13.81
N LEU A 13 26.42 5.80 -12.63
CA LEU A 13 25.03 5.46 -12.35
C LEU A 13 24.18 6.74 -12.27
N LEU A 14 22.96 6.68 -12.82
CA LEU A 14 22.02 7.80 -12.79
C LEU A 14 21.36 7.86 -11.41
N LEU A 15 21.56 8.98 -10.70
CA LEU A 15 20.90 9.25 -9.43
C LEU A 15 19.47 9.74 -9.66
N ARG A 16 18.52 9.23 -8.89
CA ARG A 16 17.12 9.69 -8.82
C ARG A 16 16.66 9.69 -7.37
N GLU A 17 15.99 10.74 -6.92
CA GLU A 17 15.45 10.84 -5.56
C GLU A 17 13.94 10.54 -5.59
N THR A 18 13.43 9.73 -4.65
CA THR A 18 11.99 9.49 -4.48
C THR A 18 11.50 10.01 -3.13
N ALA A 19 10.30 10.57 -3.10
CA ALA A 19 9.77 11.24 -1.90
C ALA A 19 9.26 10.29 -0.80
N TYR A 20 9.19 8.97 -1.08
CA TYR A 20 8.65 7.90 -0.24
C TYR A 20 7.43 8.32 0.60
N VAL A 21 6.26 8.29 -0.03
CA VAL A 21 5.01 8.76 0.58
C VAL A 21 4.06 7.63 0.93
N GLN A 22 3.32 7.78 2.02
CA GLN A 22 2.15 6.99 2.38
C GLN A 22 0.89 7.86 2.28
N LYS A 23 -0.11 7.41 1.51
CA LYS A 23 -1.44 8.04 1.52
C LYS A 23 -2.22 7.58 2.75
N ALA A 24 -2.42 8.47 3.71
CA ALA A 24 -3.18 8.22 4.92
C ALA A 24 -4.66 8.62 4.75
N CYS A 25 -5.45 8.65 5.84
CA CYS A 25 -6.86 9.05 5.78
C CYS A 25 -7.01 10.55 5.50
N SER A 26 -6.18 11.36 6.16
CA SER A 26 -6.30 12.82 6.19
C SER A 26 -5.29 13.54 5.30
N ARG A 27 -4.11 12.93 5.08
CA ARG A 27 -2.98 13.56 4.38
C ARG A 27 -2.01 12.57 3.75
N THR A 28 -1.12 13.11 2.92
CA THR A 28 0.07 12.39 2.44
C THR A 28 1.19 12.54 3.46
N ILE A 29 1.70 11.43 3.97
CA ILE A 29 2.81 11.39 4.95
C ILE A 29 4.11 11.09 4.20
N HIS A 30 5.12 11.94 4.37
CA HIS A 30 6.49 11.63 3.94
C HIS A 30 7.16 10.71 4.97
N LEU A 31 7.62 9.55 4.51
CA LEU A 31 8.31 8.60 5.37
C LEU A 31 9.71 9.12 5.73
N LYS A 32 10.12 8.84 6.98
CA LYS A 32 11.45 9.08 7.52
C LYS A 32 12.11 7.74 7.83
N PHE A 33 13.37 7.59 7.45
CA PHE A 33 14.13 6.35 7.57
C PHE A 33 15.15 6.39 8.72
N SER A 34 15.41 7.57 9.29
CA SER A 34 16.29 7.77 10.44
C SER A 34 15.55 8.32 11.67
N LYS A 35 16.02 7.95 12.86
CA LYS A 35 15.50 8.48 14.13
C LYS A 35 15.75 9.99 14.28
N SER A 36 16.84 10.50 13.69
CA SER A 36 17.19 11.93 13.75
C SER A 36 16.46 12.79 12.71
N GLY A 37 15.96 12.19 11.61
CA GLY A 37 15.28 12.92 10.53
C GLY A 37 16.16 13.94 9.80
N GLN A 38 17.49 13.83 9.90
CA GLN A 38 18.43 14.74 9.24
C GLN A 38 18.37 14.56 7.71
N ASP A 39 18.16 15.65 6.98
CA ASP A 39 17.98 15.63 5.52
C ASP A 39 19.12 14.91 4.77
N THR A 40 20.38 15.12 5.19
CA THR A 40 21.55 14.47 4.62
C THR A 40 21.58 12.94 4.79
N ILE A 41 20.85 12.41 5.78
CA ILE A 41 20.65 10.98 6.01
C ILE A 41 19.42 10.50 5.23
N GLU A 42 18.30 11.23 5.30
CA GLU A 42 17.06 10.90 4.57
C GLU A 42 17.26 10.85 3.06
N ARG A 43 17.97 11.82 2.47
CA ARG A 43 18.33 11.83 1.04
C ARG A 43 19.11 10.58 0.63
N ARG A 44 19.96 10.01 1.49
CA ARG A 44 20.71 8.77 1.19
C ARG A 44 19.79 7.54 1.11
N TYR A 45 18.70 7.51 1.88
CA TYR A 45 17.67 6.47 1.77
C TYR A 45 16.73 6.69 0.58
N ARG A 46 16.49 7.95 0.21
CA ARG A 46 15.65 8.35 -0.93
C ARG A 46 16.35 8.28 -2.29
N THR A 47 17.67 8.16 -2.32
CA THR A 47 18.44 8.10 -3.57
C THR A 47 18.51 6.68 -4.14
N HIS A 48 17.97 6.52 -5.34
CA HIS A 48 18.09 5.33 -6.18
C HIS A 48 19.15 5.54 -7.26
N TYR A 49 19.78 4.43 -7.66
CA TYR A 49 20.85 4.39 -8.64
C TYR A 49 20.43 3.48 -9.80
N ILE A 50 20.34 4.06 -11.01
CA ILE A 50 19.90 3.36 -12.22
C ILE A 50 21.09 3.16 -13.16
N SER A 51 21.22 1.96 -13.72
CA SER A 51 22.23 1.68 -14.73
C SER A 51 21.93 2.45 -16.04
N PRO A 52 22.88 3.23 -16.58
CA PRO A 52 22.69 3.94 -17.85
C PRO A 52 22.56 2.97 -19.04
N LYS A 53 22.94 1.70 -18.89
CA LYS A 53 22.80 0.63 -19.91
C LYS A 53 21.34 0.18 -20.12
N LEU A 54 20.39 0.67 -19.32
CA LEU A 54 18.96 0.36 -19.47
C LEU A 54 18.31 1.31 -20.49
N THR A 55 17.41 0.78 -21.32
CA THR A 55 16.54 1.58 -22.20
C THR A 55 15.69 2.56 -21.38
N GLN A 56 15.40 3.75 -21.92
CA GLN A 56 14.62 4.78 -21.24
C GLN A 56 13.30 4.25 -20.64
N GLN A 57 12.54 3.44 -21.39
CA GLN A 57 11.31 2.82 -20.91
C GLN A 57 11.52 1.91 -19.68
N LYS A 58 12.65 1.18 -19.59
CA LYS A 58 13.00 0.38 -18.41
C LYS A 58 13.40 1.26 -17.23
N GLN A 59 14.13 2.35 -17.47
CA GLN A 59 14.47 3.33 -16.42
C GLN A 59 13.20 3.96 -15.83
N GLN A 60 12.26 4.39 -16.69
CA GLN A 60 10.99 4.96 -16.29
C GLN A 60 10.15 3.97 -15.46
N ARG A 61 9.95 2.72 -15.93
CA ARG A 61 9.20 1.69 -15.19
C ARG A 61 9.81 1.36 -13.82
N LEU A 62 11.13 1.48 -13.66
CA LEU A 62 11.79 1.33 -12.36
C LEU A 62 11.46 2.50 -11.43
N MET A 63 11.42 3.73 -11.94
CA MET A 63 11.02 4.91 -11.17
C MET A 63 9.54 4.90 -10.81
N GLU A 64 8.63 4.61 -11.75
CA GLU A 64 7.21 4.45 -11.48
C GLU A 64 6.95 3.42 -10.36
N LYS A 65 7.71 2.31 -10.34
CA LYS A 65 7.62 1.28 -9.29
C LYS A 65 8.15 1.74 -7.93
N VAL A 66 9.14 2.64 -7.90
CA VAL A 66 9.79 3.17 -6.70
C VAL A 66 9.03 4.38 -6.12
N GLU A 67 8.42 5.20 -6.96
CA GLU A 67 7.56 6.32 -6.59
C GLU A 67 6.16 5.86 -6.16
N LYS A 68 5.73 4.67 -6.59
CA LYS A 68 4.44 4.09 -6.20
C LYS A 68 4.35 3.94 -4.68
N SER A 69 3.49 4.77 -4.07
CA SER A 69 3.12 4.71 -2.66
C SER A 69 2.69 3.30 -2.24
N THR A 70 3.12 2.88 -1.06
CA THR A 70 2.72 1.60 -0.44
C THR A 70 1.20 1.53 -0.31
N GLU A 71 0.63 0.37 -0.61
CA GLU A 71 -0.81 0.12 -0.46
C GLU A 71 -1.23 0.26 1.01
N PRO A 72 -2.26 1.07 1.33
CA PRO A 72 -2.74 1.21 2.69
C PRO A 72 -3.23 -0.12 3.26
N VAL A 73 -3.05 -0.30 4.57
CA VAL A 73 -3.44 -1.50 5.30
C VAL A 73 -4.68 -1.22 6.15
N VAL A 74 -5.66 -2.11 6.09
CA VAL A 74 -6.85 -2.12 6.95
C VAL A 74 -6.77 -3.30 7.89
N TYR A 75 -7.08 -3.06 9.15
CA TYR A 75 -7.03 -4.02 10.24
C TYR A 75 -8.45 -4.48 10.58
N ILE A 76 -8.66 -5.79 10.62
CA ILE A 76 -9.78 -6.40 11.33
C ILE A 76 -9.39 -6.49 12.79
N ILE A 77 -10.03 -5.67 13.62
CA ILE A 77 -9.63 -5.51 15.02
C ILE A 77 -10.05 -6.71 15.88
N VAL A 78 -9.16 -7.13 16.78
CA VAL A 78 -9.37 -8.28 17.69
C VAL A 78 -9.67 -7.87 19.13
N ILE A 79 -9.73 -6.56 19.36
CA ILE A 79 -10.10 -5.82 20.58
C ILE A 79 -10.90 -4.61 20.07
N GLU A 80 -11.80 -4.07 20.89
CA GLU A 80 -12.62 -2.91 20.56
C GLU A 80 -11.78 -1.63 20.43
N SER A 81 -12.30 -0.63 19.72
CA SER A 81 -11.65 0.67 19.52
C SER A 81 -12.68 1.78 19.38
N LYS A 82 -12.23 3.03 19.20
CA LYS A 82 -13.10 4.21 19.02
C LYS A 82 -12.56 5.06 17.88
N CYS A 83 -13.39 5.42 16.90
CA CYS A 83 -12.94 6.23 15.78
C CYS A 83 -12.52 7.65 16.23
N THR A 84 -11.30 8.08 15.92
CA THR A 84 -10.78 9.41 16.30
C THR A 84 -11.64 10.56 15.77
N GLN A 85 -12.17 10.44 14.54
CA GLN A 85 -13.04 11.46 13.93
C GLN A 85 -14.48 11.45 14.49
N CYS A 86 -15.29 10.44 14.16
CA CYS A 86 -16.71 10.42 14.51
C CYS A 86 -17.06 9.92 15.93
N LYS A 87 -16.05 9.55 16.74
CA LYS A 87 -16.18 9.04 18.12
C LYS A 87 -17.03 7.79 18.33
N LYS A 88 -17.58 7.19 17.26
CA LYS A 88 -18.28 5.90 17.30
C LYS A 88 -17.37 4.78 17.77
N ASP A 89 -17.91 3.91 18.62
CA ASP A 89 -17.28 2.67 19.02
C ASP A 89 -17.15 1.70 17.83
N LEU A 90 -16.07 0.92 17.84
CA LEU A 90 -15.73 -0.07 16.83
C LEU A 90 -15.61 -1.42 17.54
N PRO A 91 -16.66 -2.26 17.49
CA PRO A 91 -16.63 -3.56 18.14
C PRO A 91 -15.61 -4.50 17.48
N LYS A 92 -15.19 -5.53 18.21
CA LYS A 92 -14.33 -6.60 17.71
C LYS A 92 -14.84 -7.13 16.36
N GLY A 93 -13.95 -7.20 15.37
CA GLY A 93 -14.26 -7.58 13.98
C GLY A 93 -14.43 -6.40 13.02
N SER A 94 -14.58 -5.17 13.53
CA SER A 94 -14.65 -3.97 12.70
C SER A 94 -13.40 -3.75 11.85
N PHE A 95 -13.59 -3.09 10.71
CA PHE A 95 -12.52 -2.67 9.82
C PHE A 95 -12.04 -1.27 10.23
N LEU A 96 -10.73 -1.11 10.36
CA LEU A 96 -10.10 0.08 10.90
C LEU A 96 -8.80 0.39 10.16
N MET A 97 -8.58 1.67 9.84
CA MET A 97 -7.29 2.17 9.33
C MET A 97 -6.57 2.95 10.43
N MET A 98 -5.25 2.86 10.47
CA MET A 98 -4.39 3.68 11.33
C MET A 98 -3.81 4.84 10.52
N ASP A 99 -3.98 6.07 11.00
CA ASP A 99 -3.33 7.29 10.48
C ASP A 99 -2.63 7.96 11.68
N GLU A 100 -1.30 8.10 11.66
CA GLU A 100 -0.49 8.63 12.77
C GLU A 100 -0.87 8.10 14.17
N ASN A 101 -0.93 6.78 14.32
CA ASN A 101 -1.36 6.07 15.55
C ASN A 101 -2.82 6.32 15.98
N ASN A 102 -3.61 7.07 15.20
CA ASN A 102 -5.03 7.29 15.45
C ASN A 102 -5.89 6.29 14.67
N PRO A 103 -6.88 5.64 15.31
CA PRO A 103 -7.82 4.73 14.66
C PRO A 103 -8.96 5.46 13.91
N TYR A 104 -9.20 5.09 12.66
CA TYR A 104 -10.32 5.59 11.84
C TYR A 104 -11.20 4.44 11.37
N CYS A 105 -12.51 4.59 11.51
CA CYS A 105 -13.48 3.67 10.91
C CYS A 105 -13.57 3.90 9.39
N MET A 106 -13.89 2.86 8.62
CA MET A 106 -13.93 2.95 7.15
C MET A 106 -14.77 4.12 6.62
N ALA A 107 -15.93 4.40 7.25
CA ALA A 107 -16.83 5.49 6.88
C ALA A 107 -16.22 6.91 7.03
N CYS A 108 -15.19 7.08 7.86
CA CYS A 108 -14.44 8.33 8.01
C CYS A 108 -13.19 8.40 7.11
N THR A 109 -12.95 7.40 6.25
CA THR A 109 -11.79 7.37 5.35
C THR A 109 -12.18 7.74 3.91
N PRO A 110 -11.22 8.15 3.05
CA PRO A 110 -11.41 8.26 1.59
C PRO A 110 -11.73 6.94 0.87
N TYR A 111 -11.82 5.82 1.61
CA TYR A 111 -12.01 4.46 1.13
C TYR A 111 -13.33 3.83 1.61
N LYS A 112 -14.26 4.66 2.10
CA LYS A 112 -15.58 4.25 2.65
C LYS A 112 -16.44 3.43 1.67
N ASP A 113 -16.29 3.66 0.37
CA ASP A 113 -17.12 3.06 -0.69
C ASP A 113 -16.47 1.78 -1.28
N LEU A 114 -15.37 1.29 -0.70
CA LEU A 114 -14.72 0.06 -1.16
C LEU A 114 -15.34 -1.18 -0.51
N VAL A 115 -15.56 -2.21 -1.32
CA VAL A 115 -16.14 -3.49 -0.92
C VAL A 115 -15.05 -4.51 -0.57
N PHE A 116 -15.34 -5.35 0.43
CA PHE A 116 -14.43 -6.37 0.91
C PHE A 116 -14.48 -7.62 0.05
N LEU A 117 -13.34 -7.96 -0.56
CA LEU A 117 -13.11 -9.23 -1.21
C LEU A 117 -12.25 -10.11 -0.29
N PRO A 118 -12.79 -11.21 0.27
CA PRO A 118 -12.01 -12.14 1.07
C PRO A 118 -10.89 -12.83 0.27
N ALA A 119 -9.87 -13.31 0.98
CA ALA A 119 -8.86 -14.19 0.41
C ALA A 119 -9.47 -15.55 0.05
N GLY A 120 -8.94 -16.16 -1.01
CA GLY A 120 -9.47 -17.39 -1.60
C GLY A 120 -8.91 -17.52 -3.01
N ASP A 121 -9.75 -17.32 -4.03
CA ASP A 121 -9.34 -17.35 -5.43
C ASP A 121 -8.25 -16.30 -5.75
N ALA A 122 -7.07 -16.79 -6.13
CA ALA A 122 -5.91 -15.99 -6.51
C ALA A 122 -6.07 -15.28 -7.86
N LEU A 123 -6.83 -15.87 -8.80
CA LEU A 123 -7.14 -15.26 -10.09
C LEU A 123 -8.15 -14.12 -9.90
N LEU A 124 -9.23 -14.35 -9.16
CA LEU A 124 -10.24 -13.35 -8.82
C LEU A 124 -9.62 -12.16 -8.08
N THR A 125 -8.89 -12.40 -6.99
CA THR A 125 -8.23 -11.34 -6.21
C THR A 125 -7.16 -10.59 -7.01
N ARG A 126 -6.44 -11.24 -7.92
CA ARG A 126 -5.48 -10.58 -8.83
C ARG A 126 -6.18 -9.74 -9.89
N ARG A 127 -7.27 -10.21 -10.48
CA ARG A 127 -8.04 -9.45 -11.49
C ARG A 127 -8.75 -8.26 -10.85
N ALA A 128 -9.40 -8.43 -9.70
CA ALA A 128 -10.08 -7.35 -8.97
C ALA A 128 -9.09 -6.23 -8.61
N LYS A 129 -7.93 -6.60 -8.05
CA LYS A 129 -6.84 -5.65 -7.77
C LYS A 129 -6.29 -4.96 -9.03
N LYS A 130 -6.31 -5.62 -10.20
CA LYS A 130 -5.86 -5.03 -11.47
C LYS A 130 -6.85 -4.01 -12.03
N TYR A 131 -8.15 -4.24 -11.85
CA TYR A 131 -9.20 -3.37 -12.39
C TYR A 131 -9.60 -2.24 -11.44
N SER A 132 -9.31 -2.37 -10.14
CA SER A 132 -9.58 -1.34 -9.13
C SER A 132 -8.55 -0.20 -9.19
N ASP A 133 -9.02 1.05 -9.22
CA ASP A 133 -8.17 2.25 -9.12
C ASP A 133 -7.53 2.39 -7.72
N LYS A 134 -8.28 1.95 -6.70
CA LYS A 134 -7.89 1.91 -5.29
C LYS A 134 -7.95 0.47 -4.78
N SER A 135 -6.91 0.00 -4.11
CA SER A 135 -6.94 -1.30 -3.43
C SER A 135 -6.19 -1.24 -2.10
N LEU A 136 -6.77 -1.80 -1.05
CA LEU A 136 -6.17 -1.84 0.29
C LEU A 136 -6.04 -3.29 0.75
N ILE A 137 -4.98 -3.59 1.49
CA ILE A 137 -4.74 -4.93 2.03
C ILE A 137 -5.45 -5.06 3.37
N VAL A 138 -6.33 -6.06 3.50
CA VAL A 138 -7.00 -6.34 4.78
C VAL A 138 -6.23 -7.42 5.54
N VAL A 139 -5.89 -7.15 6.80
CA VAL A 139 -5.16 -8.06 7.69
C VAL A 139 -5.87 -8.25 9.04
N LYS A 140 -5.62 -9.38 9.70
CA LYS A 140 -6.13 -9.67 11.05
C LYS A 140 -5.01 -10.24 11.90
N PHE A 141 -4.95 -9.87 13.18
CA PHE A 141 -3.94 -10.41 14.08
C PHE A 141 -4.30 -11.85 14.49
N SER A 142 -3.43 -12.80 14.15
CA SER A 142 -3.53 -14.20 14.54
C SER A 142 -2.88 -14.37 15.91
N ARG A 143 -3.69 -14.54 16.97
CA ARG A 143 -3.18 -14.78 18.33
C ARG A 143 -2.35 -16.07 18.40
N ALA A 144 -2.77 -17.12 17.70
CA ALA A 144 -2.07 -18.40 17.65
C ALA A 144 -0.70 -18.29 16.96
N ARG A 145 -0.59 -17.56 15.84
CA ARG A 145 0.68 -17.40 15.10
C ARG A 145 1.46 -16.12 15.45
N LYS A 146 0.99 -15.34 16.44
CA LYS A 146 1.55 -14.07 16.93
C LYS A 146 1.92 -13.06 15.81
N ARG A 147 1.15 -13.04 14.72
CA ARG A 147 1.43 -12.20 13.53
C ARG A 147 0.16 -11.75 12.83
N TYR A 148 0.26 -10.71 12.00
CA TYR A 148 -0.81 -10.34 11.08
C TYR A 148 -0.89 -11.33 9.90
N GLU A 149 -2.10 -11.78 9.59
CA GLU A 149 -2.40 -12.64 8.44
C GLU A 149 -3.34 -11.90 7.49
N ARG A 150 -3.02 -11.90 6.18
CA ARG A 150 -3.86 -11.27 5.17
C ARG A 150 -5.17 -12.01 5.03
N GLN A 151 -6.28 -11.28 5.15
CA GLN A 151 -7.65 -11.81 5.09
C GLN A 151 -8.34 -11.50 3.74
N GLY A 152 -7.81 -10.58 2.94
CA GLY A 152 -8.40 -10.20 1.66
C GLY A 152 -7.89 -8.89 1.10
N LEU A 153 -8.77 -8.18 0.40
CA LEU A 153 -8.58 -6.84 -0.17
C LEU A 153 -9.86 -6.02 0.02
N LEU A 154 -9.72 -4.70 0.11
CA LEU A 154 -10.79 -3.78 -0.29
C LEU A 154 -10.51 -3.32 -1.72
N VAL A 155 -11.55 -3.30 -2.55
CA VAL A 155 -11.53 -2.90 -3.97
C VAL A 155 -12.81 -2.14 -4.31
N THR A 156 -12.88 -1.47 -5.45
CA THR A 156 -14.12 -0.82 -5.91
C THR A 156 -15.15 -1.85 -6.35
N GLU A 157 -16.43 -1.47 -6.30
CA GLU A 157 -17.51 -2.36 -6.71
C GLU A 157 -17.47 -2.64 -8.23
N GLU A 158 -17.13 -1.63 -9.03
CA GLU A 158 -16.96 -1.74 -10.48
C GLU A 158 -15.86 -2.75 -10.84
N ALA A 159 -14.78 -2.79 -10.04
CA ALA A 159 -13.72 -3.77 -10.25
C ALA A 159 -14.19 -5.20 -9.94
N LEU A 160 -15.07 -5.40 -8.96
CA LEU A 160 -15.65 -6.72 -8.67
C LEU A 160 -16.64 -7.15 -9.76
N ARG A 161 -17.59 -6.28 -10.13
CA ARG A 161 -18.55 -6.55 -11.23
C ARG A 161 -17.82 -6.94 -12.51
N ARG A 162 -16.80 -6.15 -12.90
CA ARG A 162 -15.97 -6.46 -14.08
C ARG A 162 -15.30 -7.83 -14.01
N VAL A 163 -14.86 -8.29 -12.84
CA VAL A 163 -14.31 -9.65 -12.69
C VAL A 163 -15.40 -10.71 -12.83
N GLN A 164 -16.57 -10.49 -12.24
CA GLN A 164 -17.71 -11.40 -12.31
C GLN A 164 -18.17 -11.59 -13.76
N ASP A 165 -18.33 -10.50 -14.53
CA ASP A 165 -18.69 -10.56 -15.95
C ASP A 165 -17.69 -11.42 -16.75
N HIS A 166 -16.39 -11.21 -16.53
CA HIS A 166 -15.30 -11.97 -17.18
C HIS A 166 -15.15 -13.42 -16.65
N SER A 167 -15.89 -13.80 -15.59
CA SER A 167 -15.99 -15.19 -15.12
C SER A 167 -17.25 -15.88 -15.63
N MET A 168 -18.36 -15.14 -15.81
CA MET A 168 -19.58 -15.67 -16.41
C MET A 168 -19.38 -15.98 -17.90
N VAL A 169 -18.70 -15.10 -18.65
CA VAL A 169 -18.35 -15.37 -20.06
C VAL A 169 -17.46 -16.61 -20.21
N ALA A 170 -16.61 -16.90 -19.22
CA ALA A 170 -15.74 -18.09 -19.22
C ALA A 170 -16.41 -19.38 -18.71
N SER A 171 -17.73 -19.35 -18.44
CA SER A 171 -18.51 -20.49 -17.92
C SER A 171 -19.60 -20.96 -18.88
N ILE A 172 -19.55 -20.54 -20.16
CA ILE A 172 -20.57 -20.79 -21.18
C ILE A 172 -20.03 -21.67 -22.34
N ASP A 173 -18.72 -21.96 -22.34
CA ASP A 173 -18.02 -22.83 -23.31
C ASP A 173 -17.74 -24.24 -22.73
#